data_AF-A0A350X5T6-F1
#
_entry.id   AF-A0A350X5T6-F1
#
_cell.length_a   1.000
_cell.length_b   1.000
_cell.length_c   1.000
_cell.angle_alpha   90.00
_cell.angle_beta   90.00
_cell.angle_gamma   90.00
#
_symmetry.space_group_name_H-M   'P 1'
#
loop_
_entity.id
_entity.type
_entity.pdbx_description
1 polymer ?
#
loop_
_entity_poly.entity_id
_entity_poly.type
_entity_poly.pdbx_seq_one_letter_code
_entity_poly.pdbx_strand_id
1 'polypeptide(L)'
;NHHTLIDPNPRYAELYQQRQENGRSWCLENWQPGDYADLMAWHNLAWIDPLFWDDPEIAAWIEKGKNFNLSDRRKIYAKQQEILGRIVPQHRKMQEAGQLEVTTTPYTHPILPLLADTSVGRVAVPNMNLPQHRFQWEEDIPRHLQKAWDMYEERFGRAPRGLWPSEQAVGPAVLPYIVKQGFNWICSDEAVLGWTIKQFFHRDASGNVEEPEKLYRPYRLETPAGDLSIVFRDHRLSDLIGFT
;
A
#
# COMPACT_ATOMS: atom_id res chain seq x y z
N ASN A 1 11.04 -16.28 3.55
CA ASN A 1 11.72 -15.47 4.58
C ASN A 1 12.25 -16.28 5.77
N HIS A 2 12.55 -17.60 5.63
CA HIS A 2 13.03 -18.37 6.78
C HIS A 2 14.44 -17.93 7.23
N HIS A 3 15.35 -17.69 6.28
CA HIS A 3 16.69 -17.16 6.53
C HIS A 3 16.77 -15.87 7.36
N THR A 4 15.76 -15.00 7.27
CA THR A 4 15.78 -13.68 7.92
C THR A 4 14.88 -13.59 9.14
N LEU A 5 13.78 -14.34 9.18
CA LEU A 5 12.79 -14.25 10.26
C LEU A 5 12.77 -15.47 11.18
N ILE A 6 13.17 -16.65 10.68
CA ILE A 6 13.06 -17.92 11.40
C ILE A 6 14.43 -18.39 11.89
N ASP A 7 15.38 -18.56 10.96
CA ASP A 7 16.71 -19.12 11.21
C ASP A 7 17.52 -18.33 12.27
N PRO A 8 17.44 -16.99 12.34
CA PRO A 8 18.15 -16.23 13.38
C PRO A 8 17.65 -16.48 14.81
N ASN A 9 16.45 -17.06 14.97
CA ASN A 9 15.79 -17.25 16.25
C ASN A 9 15.83 -18.74 16.62
N PRO A 10 16.72 -19.19 17.54
CA PRO A 10 17.05 -20.62 17.70
C PRO A 10 15.84 -21.53 17.92
N ARG A 11 14.91 -21.09 18.78
CA ARG A 11 13.69 -21.86 19.06
C ARG A 11 12.72 -21.88 17.88
N TYR A 12 12.62 -20.80 17.12
CA TYR A 12 11.76 -20.76 15.95
C TYR A 12 12.31 -21.64 14.83
N ALA A 13 13.64 -21.62 14.63
CA ALA A 13 14.36 -22.49 13.72
C ALA A 13 14.18 -23.97 14.07
N GLU A 14 14.26 -24.33 15.35
CA GLU A 14 14.02 -25.71 15.82
C GLU A 14 12.62 -26.21 15.45
N LEU A 15 11.58 -25.42 15.76
CA LEU A 15 10.19 -25.77 15.43
C LEU A 15 9.97 -25.84 13.92
N TYR A 16 10.60 -24.95 13.15
CA TYR A 16 10.56 -24.99 11.70
C TYR A 16 11.22 -26.25 11.15
N GLN A 17 12.41 -26.62 11.65
CA GLN A 17 13.13 -27.82 11.24
C GLN A 17 12.33 -29.09 11.53
N GLN A 18 11.77 -29.22 12.74
CA GLN A 18 10.90 -30.36 13.10
C GLN A 18 9.73 -30.53 12.12
N ARG A 19 9.10 -29.41 11.72
CA ARG A 19 8.02 -29.42 10.71
C ARG A 19 8.51 -29.82 9.32
N GLN A 20 9.71 -29.41 8.92
CA GLN A 20 10.27 -29.77 7.60
C GLN A 20 10.64 -31.25 7.55
N GLU A 21 11.27 -31.78 8.60
CA GLU A 21 11.78 -33.14 8.64
C GLU A 21 10.66 -34.18 8.84
N ASN A 22 9.71 -33.90 9.74
CA ASN A 22 8.72 -34.89 10.16
C ASN A 22 7.32 -34.64 9.59
N GLY A 23 7.07 -33.44 9.05
CA GLY A 23 5.77 -33.07 8.49
C GLY A 23 4.73 -32.61 9.52
N ARG A 24 3.64 -32.03 9.02
CA ARG A 24 2.60 -31.39 9.87
C ARG A 24 1.86 -32.37 10.79
N SER A 25 1.56 -33.57 10.31
CA SER A 25 0.82 -34.57 11.11
C SER A 25 1.63 -35.03 12.32
N TRP A 26 2.94 -35.26 12.12
CA TRP A 26 3.83 -35.60 13.21
C TRP A 26 3.91 -34.47 14.26
N CYS A 27 4.04 -33.21 13.82
CA CYS A 27 4.00 -32.07 14.73
C CYS A 27 2.69 -32.04 15.53
N LEU A 28 1.54 -32.29 14.88
CA LEU A 28 0.24 -32.32 15.57
C LEU A 28 0.20 -33.34 16.72
N GLU A 29 0.78 -34.51 16.49
CA GLU A 29 0.78 -35.63 17.45
C GLU A 29 1.84 -35.48 18.55
N ASN A 30 2.99 -34.85 18.26
CA ASN A 30 4.15 -34.86 19.14
C ASN A 30 4.40 -33.52 19.87
N TRP A 31 3.99 -32.40 19.27
CA TRP A 31 4.12 -31.09 19.92
C TRP A 31 3.24 -30.98 21.15
N GLN A 32 3.83 -30.46 22.21
CA GLN A 32 3.18 -30.12 23.46
C GLN A 32 2.63 -28.69 23.41
N PRO A 33 1.72 -28.31 24.34
CA PRO A 33 1.19 -26.96 24.40
C PRO A 33 2.27 -25.85 24.44
N GLY A 34 3.45 -26.14 25.00
CA GLY A 34 4.60 -25.23 25.00
C GLY A 34 5.21 -24.98 23.62
N ASP A 35 5.29 -26.00 22.76
CA ASP A 35 5.79 -25.86 21.38
C ASP A 35 4.89 -24.93 20.56
N TYR A 36 3.57 -25.12 20.65
CA TYR A 36 2.61 -24.20 20.05
C TYR A 36 2.69 -22.79 20.64
N ALA A 37 3.00 -22.69 21.94
CA ALA A 37 3.13 -21.40 22.58
C ALA A 37 4.33 -20.60 22.08
N ASP A 38 5.48 -21.27 21.94
CA ASP A 38 6.67 -20.69 21.36
C ASP A 38 6.46 -20.36 19.88
N LEU A 39 5.81 -21.24 19.11
CA LEU A 39 5.48 -20.99 17.70
C LEU A 39 4.65 -19.71 17.54
N MET A 40 3.58 -19.56 18.34
CA MET A 40 2.72 -18.38 18.28
C MET A 40 3.44 -17.11 18.73
N ALA A 41 4.30 -17.19 19.75
CA ALA A 41 5.08 -16.04 20.20
C ALA A 41 6.06 -15.59 19.12
N TRP A 42 6.85 -16.52 18.57
CA TRP A 42 7.86 -16.22 17.55
C TRP A 42 7.25 -15.78 16.22
N HIS A 43 6.10 -16.33 15.83
CA HIS A 43 5.36 -15.84 14.68
C HIS A 43 5.01 -14.36 14.80
N ASN A 44 4.84 -13.81 16.00
CA ASN A 44 4.57 -12.39 16.19
C ASN A 44 5.85 -11.58 16.43
N LEU A 45 6.77 -12.07 17.27
CA LEU A 45 8.02 -11.38 17.60
C LEU A 45 8.92 -11.17 16.38
N ALA A 46 9.06 -12.18 15.52
CA ALA A 46 9.96 -12.10 14.37
C ALA A 46 9.56 -11.02 13.35
N TRP A 47 8.29 -10.58 13.36
CA TRP A 47 7.80 -9.51 12.49
C TRP A 47 7.86 -8.12 13.13
N ILE A 48 8.33 -8.02 14.37
CA ILE A 48 8.68 -6.72 14.96
C ILE A 48 10.03 -6.30 14.38
N ASP A 49 10.02 -5.18 13.66
CA ASP A 49 11.20 -4.63 13.00
C ASP A 49 12.39 -4.49 13.98
N PRO A 50 13.63 -4.83 13.57
CA PRO A 50 14.83 -4.65 14.38
C PRO A 50 15.00 -3.26 15.00
N LEU A 51 14.41 -2.22 14.40
CA LEU A 51 14.37 -0.87 14.94
C LEU A 51 13.75 -0.79 16.34
N PHE A 52 12.91 -1.75 16.74
CA PHE A 52 12.27 -1.78 18.05
C PHE A 52 12.90 -2.78 19.03
N TRP A 53 14.02 -3.42 18.68
CA TRP A 53 14.62 -4.46 19.53
C TRP A 53 15.28 -3.92 20.80
N ASP A 54 15.52 -2.61 20.87
CA ASP A 54 15.99 -1.92 22.08
C ASP A 54 14.85 -1.53 23.04
N ASP A 55 13.57 -1.69 22.64
CA ASP A 55 12.43 -1.57 23.55
C ASP A 55 12.56 -2.62 24.68
N PRO A 56 12.50 -2.22 25.97
CA PRO A 56 12.75 -3.13 27.08
C PRO A 56 11.85 -4.38 27.12
N GLU A 57 10.60 -4.27 26.67
CA GLU A 57 9.68 -5.42 26.66
C GLU A 57 10.05 -6.39 25.53
N ILE A 58 10.34 -5.86 24.34
CA ILE A 58 10.73 -6.65 23.17
C ILE A 58 12.07 -7.34 23.40
N ALA A 59 13.06 -6.61 23.91
CA ALA A 59 14.37 -7.15 24.27
C ALA A 59 14.24 -8.33 25.26
N ALA A 60 13.41 -8.19 26.30
CA ALA A 60 13.17 -9.23 27.27
C ALA A 60 12.52 -10.49 26.67
N TRP A 61 11.62 -10.34 25.69
CA TRP A 61 11.03 -11.49 24.99
C TRP A 61 12.03 -12.17 24.05
N ILE A 62 12.85 -11.41 23.34
CA ILE A 62 13.92 -11.95 22.49
C ILE A 62 14.93 -12.73 23.34
N GLU A 63 15.39 -12.14 24.46
CA GLU A 63 16.30 -12.80 25.40
C GLU A 63 15.68 -14.07 26.00
N LYS A 64 14.40 -14.00 26.38
CA LYS A 64 13.67 -15.17 26.90
C LYS A 64 13.69 -16.34 25.91
N GLY A 65 13.47 -16.05 24.63
CA GLY A 65 13.68 -16.95 23.48
C GLY A 65 12.79 -18.21 23.38
N LYS A 66 12.22 -18.71 24.49
CA LYS A 66 11.36 -19.89 24.55
C LYS A 66 10.55 -19.92 25.85
N ASN A 67 9.70 -20.94 26.01
CA ASN A 67 8.81 -21.12 27.15
C ASN A 67 7.86 -19.92 27.34
N PHE A 68 7.31 -19.41 26.24
CA PHE A 68 6.34 -18.33 26.28
C PHE A 68 5.00 -18.82 26.84
N ASN A 69 4.43 -18.05 27.77
CA ASN A 69 3.12 -18.33 28.33
C ASN A 69 2.03 -17.44 27.69
N LEU A 70 0.78 -17.63 28.11
CA LEU A 70 -0.33 -16.84 27.59
C LEU A 70 -0.19 -15.33 27.86
N SER A 71 0.35 -14.94 29.01
CA SER A 71 0.58 -13.53 29.35
C SER A 71 1.59 -12.89 28.40
N ASP A 72 2.70 -13.59 28.11
CA ASP A 72 3.71 -13.09 27.17
C ASP A 72 3.10 -12.84 25.79
N ARG A 73 2.39 -13.82 25.23
CA ARG A 73 1.75 -13.69 23.90
C ARG A 73 0.75 -12.55 23.84
N ARG A 74 -0.02 -12.33 24.91
CA ARG A 74 -0.95 -11.19 24.99
C ARG A 74 -0.21 -9.85 24.99
N LYS A 75 0.92 -9.75 25.69
CA LYS A 75 1.72 -8.52 25.72
C LYS A 75 2.45 -8.28 24.39
N ILE A 76 2.96 -9.33 23.74
CA ILE A 76 3.54 -9.24 22.39
C ILE A 76 2.52 -8.66 21.41
N TYR A 77 1.30 -9.20 21.40
CA TYR A 77 0.22 -8.70 20.55
C TYR A 77 -0.15 -7.25 20.89
N ALA A 78 -0.28 -6.92 22.18
CA ALA A 78 -0.56 -5.56 22.61
C ALA A 78 0.54 -4.57 22.18
N LYS A 79 1.82 -4.97 22.25
CA LYS A 79 2.96 -4.18 21.77
C LYS A 79 2.91 -3.96 20.27
N GLN A 80 2.56 -4.98 19.48
CA GLN A 80 2.35 -4.79 18.03
C GLN A 80 1.23 -3.78 17.76
N GLN A 81 0.09 -3.87 18.46
CA GLN A 81 -0.99 -2.89 18.33
C GLN A 81 -0.55 -1.48 18.74
N GLU A 82 0.26 -1.37 19.80
CA GLU A 82 0.86 -0.10 20.24
C GLU A 82 1.72 0.52 19.14
N ILE A 83 2.63 -0.27 18.54
CA ILE A 83 3.52 0.17 17.46
C ILE A 83 2.70 0.58 16.23
N LEU A 84 1.77 -0.27 15.78
CA LEU A 84 0.90 0.01 14.63
C LEU A 84 0.04 1.26 14.87
N GLY A 85 -0.44 1.46 16.11
CA GLY A 85 -1.19 2.63 16.51
C GLY A 85 -0.43 3.95 16.35
N ARG A 86 0.90 3.92 16.24
CA ARG A 86 1.74 5.12 16.01
C ARG A 86 1.77 5.55 14.54
N ILE A 87 1.41 4.68 13.58
CA ILE A 87 1.54 4.94 12.14
C ILE A 87 0.80 6.23 11.74
N VAL A 88 -0.52 6.27 11.91
CA VAL A 88 -1.33 7.43 11.48
C VAL A 88 -0.96 8.71 12.25
N PRO A 89 -0.84 8.70 13.60
CA PRO A 89 -0.42 9.89 14.34
C PRO A 89 0.95 10.43 13.90
N GLN A 90 1.91 9.55 13.58
CA GLN A 90 3.24 9.98 13.13
C GLN A 90 3.17 10.65 11.76
N HIS A 91 2.47 10.07 10.79
CA HIS A 91 2.27 10.68 9.48
C HIS A 91 1.54 12.03 9.58
N ARG A 92 0.53 12.12 10.46
CA ARG A 92 -0.15 13.38 10.75
C ARG A 92 0.80 14.45 11.26
N LYS A 93 1.64 14.15 12.26
CA LYS A 93 2.65 15.08 12.79
C LYS A 93 3.61 15.55 11.72
N MET A 94 4.12 14.64 10.89
CA MET A 94 5.05 14.98 9.79
C MET A 94 4.36 15.85 8.73
N GLN A 95 3.09 15.60 8.45
CA GLN A 95 2.29 16.43 7.55
C GLN A 95 2.00 17.82 8.14
N GLU A 96 1.78 17.92 9.46
CA GLU A 96 1.56 19.19 10.17
C GLU A 96 2.84 20.03 10.17
N ALA A 97 3.99 19.38 10.32
CA ALA A 97 5.31 20.01 10.21
C ALA A 97 5.70 20.38 8.76
N GLY A 98 4.91 19.98 7.76
CA GLY A 98 5.20 20.24 6.34
C GLY A 98 6.31 19.36 5.75
N GLN A 99 6.75 18.32 6.46
CA GLN A 99 7.77 17.39 5.98
C GLN A 99 7.25 16.47 4.87
N LEU A 100 5.95 16.15 4.90
CA LEU A 100 5.31 15.34 3.88
C LEU A 100 3.92 15.87 3.51
N GLU A 101 3.42 15.42 2.37
CA GLU A 101 1.99 15.45 2.03
C GLU A 101 1.47 14.01 2.06
N VAL A 102 0.38 13.77 2.79
CA VAL A 102 -0.35 12.50 2.73
C VAL A 102 -1.48 12.65 1.72
N THR A 103 -1.59 11.75 0.76
CA THR A 103 -2.75 11.66 -0.14
C THR A 103 -3.76 10.64 0.38
N THR A 104 -4.95 10.63 -0.22
CA THR A 104 -5.94 9.56 0.00
C THR A 104 -6.18 8.80 -1.29
N THR A 105 -6.97 7.73 -1.23
CA THR A 105 -7.37 6.92 -2.37
C THR A 105 -8.87 6.60 -2.27
N PRO A 106 -9.60 6.30 -3.36
CA PRO A 106 -11.02 5.96 -3.28
C PRO A 106 -11.28 4.83 -2.28
N TYR A 107 -12.35 4.92 -1.48
CA TYR A 107 -12.50 4.19 -0.21
C TYR A 107 -12.20 2.66 -0.25
N THR A 108 -12.75 1.89 -1.18
CA THR A 108 -12.46 0.44 -1.29
C THR A 108 -11.50 0.13 -2.43
N HIS A 109 -10.71 1.12 -2.84
CA HIS A 109 -9.79 1.06 -3.95
C HIS A 109 -10.41 0.61 -5.32
N PRO A 110 -11.62 1.05 -5.70
CA PRO A 110 -12.17 0.73 -7.02
C PRO A 110 -11.43 1.45 -8.14
N ILE A 111 -11.32 0.80 -9.30
CA ILE A 111 -10.89 1.45 -10.53
C ILE A 111 -12.02 2.38 -11.01
N LEU A 112 -11.97 3.66 -10.62
CA LEU A 112 -13.06 4.63 -10.86
C LEU A 112 -13.56 4.66 -12.31
N PRO A 113 -12.69 4.63 -13.36
CA PRO A 113 -13.17 4.61 -14.74
C PRO A 113 -14.09 3.42 -15.07
N LEU A 114 -13.87 2.26 -14.44
CA LEU A 114 -14.71 1.08 -14.63
C LEU A 114 -16.03 1.13 -13.86
N LEU A 115 -16.12 1.97 -12.80
CA LEU A 115 -17.41 2.31 -12.20
C LEU A 115 -18.23 3.19 -13.14
N ALA A 116 -17.59 4.15 -13.82
CA ALA A 116 -18.28 5.00 -14.80
C ALA A 116 -18.84 4.16 -15.94
N ASP A 117 -18.02 3.30 -16.56
CA ASP A 117 -18.45 2.36 -17.60
C ASP A 117 -17.33 1.36 -17.92
N THR A 118 -17.59 0.05 -17.78
CA THR A 118 -16.66 -1.00 -18.22
C THR A 118 -16.21 -0.92 -19.69
N SER A 119 -16.98 -0.27 -20.56
CA SER A 119 -16.61 -0.07 -21.97
C SER A 119 -15.35 0.78 -22.15
N VAL A 120 -14.97 1.60 -21.15
CA VAL A 120 -13.73 2.39 -21.20
C VAL A 120 -12.47 1.51 -21.29
N GLY A 121 -12.56 0.22 -20.94
CA GLY A 121 -11.46 -0.72 -21.15
C GLY A 121 -11.00 -0.77 -22.62
N ARG A 122 -11.90 -0.52 -23.57
CA ARG A 122 -11.55 -0.43 -25.00
C ARG A 122 -10.83 0.85 -25.40
N VAL A 123 -10.91 1.91 -24.60
CA VAL A 123 -10.09 3.12 -24.82
C VAL A 123 -8.61 2.79 -24.57
N ALA A 124 -8.33 2.01 -23.52
CA ALA A 124 -6.97 1.55 -23.21
C ALA A 124 -6.53 0.43 -24.17
N VAL A 125 -7.40 -0.53 -24.46
CA VAL A 125 -7.10 -1.71 -25.29
C VAL A 125 -8.24 -1.95 -26.29
N PRO A 126 -8.14 -1.44 -27.53
CA PRO A 126 -9.25 -1.43 -28.50
C PRO A 126 -9.94 -2.79 -28.73
N ASN A 127 -9.16 -3.88 -28.74
CA ASN A 127 -9.64 -5.23 -29.01
C ASN A 127 -9.88 -6.06 -27.74
N MET A 128 -10.04 -5.42 -26.57
CA MET A 128 -10.29 -6.11 -25.31
C MET A 128 -11.66 -6.81 -25.32
N ASN A 129 -11.66 -8.08 -24.90
CA ASN A 129 -12.87 -8.80 -24.56
C ASN A 129 -13.46 -8.17 -23.28
N LEU A 130 -14.65 -7.59 -23.41
CA LEU A 130 -15.36 -7.00 -22.28
C LEU A 130 -16.26 -8.05 -21.59
N PRO A 131 -16.63 -7.84 -20.32
CA PRO A 131 -17.66 -8.64 -19.66
C PRO A 131 -18.95 -8.69 -20.49
N GLN A 132 -19.68 -9.81 -20.41
CA GLN A 132 -20.96 -9.98 -21.11
C GLN A 132 -22.00 -8.94 -20.67
N HIS A 133 -21.96 -8.53 -19.40
CA HIS A 133 -22.82 -7.49 -18.85
C HIS A 133 -22.03 -6.21 -18.65
N ARG A 134 -22.46 -5.13 -19.30
CA ARG A 134 -21.92 -3.79 -19.09
C ARG A 134 -22.22 -3.35 -17.66
N PHE A 135 -21.17 -3.08 -16.90
CA PHE A 135 -21.27 -2.47 -15.58
C PHE A 135 -21.09 -0.95 -15.72
N GLN A 136 -22.04 -0.20 -15.19
CA GLN A 136 -22.12 1.27 -15.21
C GLN A 136 -22.85 1.72 -13.93
N TRP A 137 -22.08 2.18 -12.96
CA TRP A 137 -22.51 2.64 -11.64
C TRP A 137 -21.74 3.92 -11.29
N GLU A 138 -21.85 4.92 -12.16
CA GLU A 138 -21.16 6.19 -12.03
C GLU A 138 -21.52 6.92 -10.72
N GLU A 139 -22.71 6.68 -10.19
CA GLU A 139 -23.19 7.19 -8.91
C GLU A 139 -22.37 6.70 -7.69
N ASP A 140 -21.59 5.63 -7.82
CA ASP A 140 -20.72 5.14 -6.76
C ASP A 140 -19.41 5.92 -6.65
N ILE A 141 -18.99 6.60 -7.72
CA ILE A 141 -17.77 7.42 -7.73
C ILE A 141 -17.80 8.47 -6.60
N PRO A 142 -18.79 9.36 -6.49
CA PRO A 142 -18.82 10.35 -5.41
C PRO A 142 -18.91 9.70 -4.02
N ARG A 143 -19.52 8.50 -3.88
CA ARG A 143 -19.58 7.79 -2.58
C ARG A 143 -18.19 7.34 -2.13
N HIS A 144 -17.40 6.80 -3.04
CA HIS A 144 -16.02 6.40 -2.74
C HIS A 144 -15.11 7.59 -2.46
N LEU A 145 -15.28 8.69 -3.19
CA LEU A 145 -14.52 9.92 -2.99
C LEU A 145 -14.87 10.59 -1.65
N GLN A 146 -16.16 10.73 -1.34
CA GLN A 146 -16.62 11.35 -0.09
C GLN A 146 -16.18 10.53 1.12
N LYS A 147 -16.34 9.20 1.09
CA LYS A 147 -15.94 8.36 2.22
C LYS A 147 -14.42 8.38 2.45
N ALA A 148 -13.63 8.45 1.38
CA ALA A 148 -12.18 8.63 1.48
C ALA A 148 -11.80 10.00 2.05
N TRP A 149 -12.57 11.05 1.70
CA TRP A 149 -12.42 12.40 2.23
C TRP A 149 -12.69 12.45 3.73
N ASP A 150 -13.86 11.94 4.16
CA ASP A 150 -14.28 11.94 5.57
C ASP A 150 -13.26 11.19 6.45
N MET A 151 -12.82 10.01 6.00
CA MET A 151 -11.82 9.22 6.71
C MET A 151 -10.49 9.96 6.81
N TYR A 152 -10.09 10.67 5.75
CA TYR A 152 -8.87 11.45 5.78
C TYR A 152 -8.98 12.61 6.78
N GLU A 153 -10.07 13.36 6.77
CA GLU A 153 -10.30 14.46 7.71
C GLU A 153 -10.34 13.98 9.17
N GLU A 154 -11.03 12.86 9.43
CA GLU A 154 -11.08 12.24 10.77
C GLU A 154 -9.69 11.88 11.29
N ARG A 155 -8.82 11.35 10.42
CA ARG A 155 -7.48 10.85 10.78
C ARG A 155 -6.43 11.97 10.83
N PHE A 156 -6.44 12.89 9.86
CA PHE A 156 -5.40 13.89 9.65
C PHE A 156 -5.80 15.32 10.04
N GLY A 157 -7.07 15.55 10.38
CA GLY A 157 -7.58 16.83 10.88
C GLY A 157 -7.65 17.95 9.84
N ARG A 158 -7.55 17.63 8.55
CA ARG A 158 -7.64 18.58 7.43
C ARG A 158 -8.09 17.86 6.16
N ALA A 159 -8.58 18.62 5.19
CA ALA A 159 -8.91 18.11 3.86
C ALA A 159 -7.67 17.57 3.09
N PRO A 160 -7.79 16.45 2.35
CA PRO A 160 -6.74 16.00 1.44
C PRO A 160 -6.63 16.94 0.24
N ARG A 161 -5.40 17.11 -0.29
CA ARG A 161 -5.15 17.87 -1.53
C ARG A 161 -5.04 16.96 -2.75
N GLY A 162 -4.29 15.87 -2.61
CA GLY A 162 -4.06 14.89 -3.66
C GLY A 162 -4.89 13.63 -3.50
N LEU A 163 -5.33 13.08 -4.63
CA LEU A 163 -5.93 11.76 -4.73
C LEU A 163 -4.98 10.83 -5.48
N TRP A 164 -4.68 9.67 -4.90
CA TRP A 164 -4.05 8.55 -5.60
C TRP A 164 -5.17 7.69 -6.22
N PRO A 165 -5.39 7.74 -7.54
CA PRO A 165 -6.39 6.89 -8.18
C PRO A 165 -5.99 5.42 -8.04
N SER A 166 -6.95 4.54 -7.80
CA SER A 166 -6.68 3.11 -7.64
C SER A 166 -5.95 2.56 -8.87
N GLU A 167 -4.85 1.84 -8.64
CA GLU A 167 -3.97 1.34 -9.71
C GLU A 167 -3.49 2.43 -10.69
N GLN A 168 -3.45 3.69 -10.24
CA GLN A 168 -3.12 4.86 -11.08
C GLN A 168 -4.06 5.03 -12.30
N ALA A 169 -5.25 4.40 -12.25
CA ALA A 169 -6.21 4.41 -13.34
C ALA A 169 -6.99 5.73 -13.40
N VAL A 170 -6.93 6.37 -14.56
CA VAL A 170 -7.57 7.67 -14.82
C VAL A 170 -8.39 7.61 -16.11
N GLY A 171 -9.36 8.51 -16.24
CA GLY A 171 -10.15 8.65 -17.46
C GLY A 171 -11.01 9.91 -17.45
N PRO A 172 -11.35 10.50 -18.61
CA PRO A 172 -12.09 11.77 -18.67
C PRO A 172 -13.41 11.76 -17.89
N ALA A 173 -14.13 10.62 -17.88
CA ALA A 173 -15.42 10.48 -17.21
C ALA A 173 -15.36 10.73 -15.69
N VAL A 174 -14.23 10.42 -15.05
CA VAL A 174 -14.11 10.51 -13.58
C VAL A 174 -13.58 11.86 -13.10
N LEU A 175 -12.92 12.64 -13.98
CA LEU A 175 -12.26 13.89 -13.59
C LEU A 175 -13.22 14.93 -12.99
N PRO A 176 -14.43 15.17 -13.53
CA PRO A 176 -15.35 16.14 -12.95
C PRO A 176 -15.78 15.77 -11.52
N TYR A 177 -15.87 14.48 -11.18
CA TYR A 177 -16.20 14.04 -9.83
C TYR A 177 -15.04 14.30 -8.86
N ILE A 178 -13.82 14.04 -9.29
CA ILE A 178 -12.60 14.30 -8.51
C ILE A 178 -12.46 15.79 -8.20
N VAL A 179 -12.65 16.65 -9.22
CA VAL A 179 -12.60 18.11 -9.04
C VAL A 179 -13.71 18.60 -8.11
N LYS A 180 -14.95 18.14 -8.31
CA LYS A 180 -16.10 18.53 -7.45
C LYS A 180 -15.93 18.13 -5.99
N GLN A 181 -15.27 17.01 -5.70
CA GLN A 181 -14.96 16.62 -4.33
C GLN A 181 -14.00 17.60 -3.64
N GLY A 182 -13.16 18.29 -4.41
CA GLY A 182 -12.20 19.28 -3.92
C GLY A 182 -10.73 18.88 -4.02
N PHE A 183 -10.40 17.82 -4.79
CA PHE A 183 -9.01 17.44 -5.03
C PHE A 183 -8.33 18.40 -6.01
N ASN A 184 -7.08 18.75 -5.70
CA ASN A 184 -6.26 19.69 -6.49
C ASN A 184 -5.34 18.96 -7.48
N TRP A 185 -4.96 17.72 -7.17
CA TRP A 185 -4.07 16.94 -8.02
C TRP A 185 -4.28 15.43 -7.93
N ILE A 186 -3.91 14.73 -9.00
CA ILE A 186 -3.87 13.27 -9.11
C ILE A 186 -2.54 12.79 -9.70
N CYS A 187 -2.28 11.49 -9.64
CA CYS A 187 -1.15 10.87 -10.32
C CYS A 187 -1.59 9.75 -11.28
N SER A 188 -0.76 9.47 -12.28
CA SER A 188 -0.89 8.28 -13.14
C SER A 188 0.48 7.77 -13.60
N ASP A 189 0.51 6.74 -14.45
CA ASP A 189 1.75 6.11 -14.93
C ASP A 189 2.28 6.79 -16.22
N GLU A 190 3.61 6.78 -16.41
CA GLU A 190 4.25 7.32 -17.62
C GLU A 190 3.69 6.76 -18.94
N ALA A 191 3.20 5.51 -18.95
CA ALA A 191 2.56 4.91 -20.11
C ALA A 191 1.25 5.63 -20.46
N VAL A 192 0.46 6.06 -19.47
CA VAL A 192 -0.77 6.84 -19.69
C VAL A 192 -0.44 8.19 -20.34
N LEU A 193 0.60 8.86 -19.84
CA LEU A 193 1.09 10.08 -20.49
C LEU A 193 1.53 9.79 -21.92
N GLY A 194 2.33 8.75 -22.14
CA GLY A 194 2.87 8.43 -23.45
C GLY A 194 1.81 8.11 -24.50
N TRP A 195 0.75 7.40 -24.11
CA TRP A 195 -0.42 7.19 -24.98
C TRP A 195 -1.21 8.48 -25.26
N THR A 196 -1.21 9.42 -24.33
CA THR A 196 -1.91 10.71 -24.43
C THR A 196 -1.19 11.65 -25.39
N ILE A 197 0.13 11.84 -25.22
CA ILE A 197 0.93 12.77 -26.03
C ILE A 197 1.60 12.10 -27.24
N LYS A 198 1.38 10.80 -27.45
CA LYS A 198 1.97 9.98 -28.53
C LYS A 198 3.49 9.96 -28.50
N GLN A 199 4.06 9.89 -27.29
CA GLN A 199 5.50 9.85 -27.08
C GLN A 199 5.84 8.99 -25.87
N PHE A 200 6.60 7.92 -26.08
CA PHE A 200 7.04 7.02 -25.01
C PHE A 200 8.42 7.44 -24.48
N PHE A 201 8.68 7.15 -23.22
CA PHE A 201 9.87 7.62 -22.51
C PHE A 201 10.96 6.56 -22.55
N HIS A 202 11.95 6.78 -23.41
CA HIS A 202 13.16 5.96 -23.51
C HIS A 202 14.18 6.37 -22.46
N ARG A 203 15.07 5.43 -22.14
CA ARG A 203 16.11 5.61 -21.11
C ARG A 203 17.47 5.22 -21.67
N ASP A 204 18.50 5.95 -21.27
CA ASP A 204 19.88 5.68 -21.64
C ASP A 204 20.43 4.41 -20.94
N ALA A 205 21.69 4.06 -21.23
CA ALA A 205 22.37 2.91 -20.63
C ALA A 205 22.52 3.01 -19.09
N SER A 206 22.52 4.23 -18.55
CA SER A 206 22.57 4.49 -17.10
C SER A 206 21.18 4.47 -16.45
N GLY A 207 20.12 4.46 -17.26
CA GLY A 207 18.74 4.46 -16.84
C GLY A 207 18.08 5.83 -16.72
N ASN A 208 18.73 6.90 -17.19
CA ASN A 208 18.14 8.23 -17.21
C ASN A 208 17.15 8.38 -18.37
N VAL A 209 16.04 9.06 -18.14
CA VAL A 209 15.05 9.37 -19.18
C VAL A 209 15.65 10.35 -20.20
N GLU A 210 15.48 10.10 -21.50
CA GLU A 210 16.07 10.92 -22.58
C GLU A 210 15.43 12.31 -22.72
N GLU A 211 14.12 12.42 -22.52
CA GLU A 211 13.34 13.69 -22.57
C GLU A 211 12.65 13.96 -21.22
N PRO A 212 13.43 14.15 -20.14
CA PRO A 212 12.92 14.23 -18.78
C PRO A 212 11.98 15.44 -18.57
N GLU A 213 12.13 16.51 -19.34
CA GLU A 213 11.27 17.70 -19.28
C GLU A 213 9.81 17.42 -19.64
N LYS A 214 9.54 16.34 -20.37
CA LYS A 214 8.17 15.92 -20.71
C LYS A 214 7.57 15.02 -19.61
N LEU A 215 8.36 14.21 -18.93
CA LEU A 215 7.88 13.34 -17.85
C LEU A 215 7.84 14.07 -16.50
N TYR A 216 8.92 14.77 -16.13
CA TYR A 216 9.12 15.40 -14.83
C TYR A 216 8.54 16.81 -14.76
N ARG A 217 7.31 16.96 -15.26
CA ARG A 217 6.52 18.18 -15.11
C ARG A 217 5.06 17.86 -14.76
N PRO A 218 4.40 18.71 -13.99
CA PRO A 218 2.96 18.61 -13.83
C PRO A 218 2.25 19.00 -15.14
N TYR A 219 1.12 18.36 -15.39
CA TYR A 219 0.19 18.69 -16.46
C TYR A 219 -1.11 19.24 -15.88
N ARG A 220 -1.80 20.07 -16.66
CA ARG A 220 -3.12 20.60 -16.29
C ARG A 220 -4.20 19.90 -17.12
N LEU A 221 -5.17 19.32 -16.45
CA LEU A 221 -6.38 18.76 -17.03
C LEU A 221 -7.52 19.76 -16.86
N GLU A 222 -8.04 20.27 -17.96
CA GLU A 222 -9.20 21.18 -17.94
C GLU A 222 -10.48 20.34 -17.95
N THR A 223 -11.39 20.62 -17.01
CA THR A 223 -12.68 19.93 -16.93
C THR A 223 -13.82 20.94 -16.81
N PRO A 224 -15.07 20.58 -17.16
CA PRO A 224 -16.23 21.44 -16.93
C PRO A 224 -16.44 21.83 -15.45
N ALA A 225 -15.83 21.10 -14.51
CA ALA A 225 -15.90 21.37 -13.07
C ALA A 225 -14.74 22.23 -12.56
N GLY A 226 -13.73 22.52 -13.39
CA GLY A 226 -12.50 23.20 -13.01
C GLY A 226 -11.24 22.44 -13.43
N ASP A 227 -10.09 23.05 -13.19
CA ASP A 227 -8.78 22.49 -13.53
C ASP A 227 -8.30 21.49 -12.47
N LEU A 228 -7.62 20.43 -12.92
CA LEU A 228 -6.98 19.43 -12.07
C LEU A 228 -5.52 19.25 -12.49
N SER A 229 -4.59 19.26 -11.54
CA SER A 229 -3.19 18.94 -11.85
C SER A 229 -2.99 17.42 -11.91
N ILE A 230 -2.13 16.95 -12.80
CA ILE A 230 -1.71 15.54 -12.85
C ILE A 230 -0.20 15.42 -12.99
N VAL A 231 0.39 14.51 -12.22
CA VAL A 231 1.79 14.12 -12.33
C VAL A 231 1.91 12.66 -12.75
N PHE A 232 3.00 12.30 -13.42
CA PHE A 232 3.19 10.95 -13.94
C PHE A 232 4.41 10.28 -13.30
N ARG A 233 4.22 9.03 -12.88
CA ARG A 233 5.22 8.21 -12.23
C ARG A 233 6.27 7.77 -13.24
N ASP A 234 7.54 8.00 -12.91
CA ASP A 234 8.66 7.28 -13.51
C ASP A 234 8.66 5.83 -13.01
N HIS A 235 8.30 4.90 -13.89
CA HIS A 235 8.09 3.52 -13.52
C HIS A 235 9.37 2.89 -12.97
N ARG A 236 10.48 3.02 -13.72
CA ARG A 236 11.78 2.43 -13.37
C ARG A 236 12.34 3.01 -12.08
N LEU A 237 12.34 4.34 -11.94
CA LEU A 237 12.87 4.98 -10.74
C LEU A 237 12.09 4.53 -9.49
N SER A 238 10.76 4.48 -9.61
CA SER A 238 9.92 4.04 -8.51
C SER A 238 10.13 2.55 -8.17
N ASP A 239 10.39 1.69 -9.16
CA ASP A 239 10.68 0.28 -8.90
C ASP A 239 12.01 0.10 -8.18
N LEU A 240 13.04 0.88 -8.56
CA LEU A 240 14.35 0.87 -7.89
C LEU A 240 14.28 1.33 -6.42
N ILE A 241 13.30 2.16 -6.06
CA ILE A 241 13.10 2.63 -4.68
C ILE A 241 12.18 1.67 -3.91
N GLY A 242 11.13 1.14 -4.55
CA GLY A 242 10.07 0.36 -3.90
C GLY A 242 10.34 -1.15 -3.81
N PHE A 243 11.19 -1.70 -4.69
CA PHE A 243 11.45 -3.13 -4.81
C PHE A 243 12.96 -3.37 -4.96
N THR A 244 13.67 -3.36 -3.83
CA THR A 244 15.02 -3.95 -3.69
C THR A 244 14.97 -5.19 -2.82
#